data_AF-A0A356E0Z2-F1
#
_entry.id   AF-A0A356E0Z2-F1
#
_cell.length_a   1.000
_cell.length_b   1.000
_cell.length_c   1.000
_cell.angle_alpha   90.00
_cell.angle_beta   90.00
_cell.angle_gamma   90.00
#
_symmetry.space_group_name_H-M   'P 1'
#
loop_
_entity.id
_entity.type
_entity.pdbx_description
1 polymer ?
#
loop_
_entity_poly.entity_id
_entity_poly.type
_entity_poly.pdbx_seq_one_letter_code
_entity_poly.pdbx_strand_id
1 'polypeptide(L)'
;SRHFAMALSSSLEGPYALANEGEPLLSPYADDPYRNMAVGSIKVVKTDDGYVGFECAMYWDKKRAKTTSMLLQLESTDGLAFKPSFRAPVLVPPQSGWASRYIVSCDVHYKSEEGCWYCYYSANSKNGLFPVRESIGLLLGKDPTLRKVFI
;
A
#
# COMPACT_ATOMS: atom_id res chain seq x y z
N SER A 1 -2.34 10.18 -4.43
CA SER A 1 -2.77 9.73 -5.77
C SER A 1 -4.21 9.26 -5.69
N ARG A 2 -5.12 9.84 -6.47
CA ARG A 2 -6.55 9.48 -6.42
C ARG A 2 -6.84 8.14 -7.10
N HIS A 3 -6.19 7.88 -8.22
CA HIS A 3 -6.35 6.68 -9.05
C HIS A 3 -5.02 5.92 -9.18
N PHE A 4 -5.10 4.63 -9.53
CA PHE A 4 -3.97 3.78 -9.87
C PHE A 4 -4.17 3.28 -11.30
N ALA A 5 -3.19 3.54 -12.16
CA ALA A 5 -3.26 3.27 -13.60
C ALA A 5 -2.00 2.55 -14.06
N MET A 6 -2.07 1.93 -15.24
CA MET A 6 -0.98 1.19 -15.85
C MET A 6 -0.48 1.90 -17.09
N ALA A 7 0.84 1.88 -17.27
CA ALA A 7 1.49 2.29 -18.51
C ALA A 7 2.50 1.22 -18.91
N LEU A 8 2.67 1.01 -20.22
CA LEU A 8 3.51 -0.04 -20.79
C LEU A 8 4.53 0.58 -21.76
N SER A 9 5.71 -0.03 -21.81
CA SER A 9 6.77 0.29 -22.76
C SER A 9 7.52 -1.00 -23.10
N SER A 10 8.07 -1.08 -24.31
CA SER A 10 9.00 -2.15 -24.69
C SER A 10 10.42 -1.94 -24.16
N SER A 11 10.73 -0.74 -23.66
CA SER A 11 12.02 -0.37 -23.06
C SER A 11 11.81 0.27 -21.68
N LEU A 12 12.73 0.00 -20.75
CA LEU A 12 12.73 0.61 -19.41
C LEU A 12 12.77 2.15 -19.48
N GLU A 13 13.47 2.69 -20.48
CA GLU A 13 13.65 4.14 -20.69
C GLU A 13 12.42 4.81 -21.32
N GLY A 14 11.41 4.03 -21.70
CA GLY A 14 10.22 4.52 -22.38
C GLY A 14 10.39 4.68 -23.90
N PRO A 15 9.46 5.40 -24.56
CA PRO A 15 8.30 6.07 -23.96
C PRO A 15 7.25 5.08 -23.44
N TYR A 16 6.59 5.44 -22.34
CA TYR A 16 5.48 4.67 -21.80
C TYR A 16 4.15 5.15 -22.41
N ALA A 17 3.32 4.21 -22.87
CA ALA A 17 1.95 4.47 -23.30
C ALA A 17 0.98 4.04 -22.20
N LEU A 18 -0.06 4.84 -21.95
CA LEU A 18 -1.14 4.43 -21.05
C LEU A 18 -1.79 3.16 -21.59
N ALA A 19 -1.94 2.17 -20.71
CA ALA A 19 -2.64 0.95 -21.01
C ALA A 19 -4.11 1.05 -20.58
N ASN A 20 -4.87 -0.04 -20.77
CA ASN A 20 -6.28 -0.11 -20.38
C ASN A 20 -7.12 1.03 -20.97
N GLU A 21 -6.86 1.39 -22.23
CA GLU A 21 -7.55 2.48 -22.94
C GLU A 21 -7.47 3.85 -22.24
N GLY A 22 -6.50 4.04 -21.35
CA GLY A 22 -6.35 5.26 -20.54
C GLY A 22 -7.17 5.25 -19.25
N GLU A 23 -7.97 4.20 -19.00
CA GLU A 23 -8.75 4.04 -17.79
C GLU A 23 -7.88 3.51 -16.62
N PRO A 24 -8.09 4.01 -15.39
CA PRO A 24 -7.37 3.51 -14.23
C PRO A 24 -7.78 2.08 -13.89
N LEU A 25 -6.82 1.29 -13.39
CA LEU A 25 -7.08 -0.05 -12.85
C LEU A 25 -7.86 0.01 -11.53
N LEU A 26 -7.63 1.05 -10.72
CA LEU A 26 -8.38 1.30 -9.49
C LEU A 26 -8.75 2.78 -9.35
N SER A 27 -9.98 2.99 -8.91
CA SER A 27 -10.55 4.30 -8.59
C SER A 27 -11.22 4.23 -7.22
N PRO A 28 -11.28 5.36 -6.48
CA PRO A 28 -12.00 5.41 -5.22
C PRO A 28 -13.50 5.24 -5.49
N TYR A 29 -14.17 4.48 -4.64
CA TYR A 29 -15.61 4.28 -4.68
C TYR A 29 -16.23 4.95 -3.46
N ALA A 30 -17.24 5.81 -3.66
CA ALA A 30 -17.75 6.69 -2.61
C ALA A 30 -18.26 5.93 -1.37
N ASP A 31 -18.87 4.77 -1.58
CA ASP A 31 -19.43 3.94 -0.51
C ASP A 31 -18.43 2.94 0.09
N ASP A 32 -17.19 2.91 -0.41
CA ASP A 32 -16.13 2.07 0.17
C ASP A 32 -15.69 2.66 1.52
N PRO A 33 -15.71 1.87 2.61
CA PRO A 33 -15.40 2.37 3.95
C PRO A 33 -13.91 2.71 4.14
N TYR A 34 -13.03 2.21 3.28
CA TYR A 34 -11.58 2.23 3.49
C TYR A 34 -10.78 2.96 2.42
N ARG A 35 -11.37 3.23 1.25
CA ARG A 35 -10.70 3.90 0.11
C ARG A 35 -11.59 4.86 -0.69
N ASN A 36 -12.58 5.47 -0.07
CA ASN A 36 -13.51 6.39 -0.75
C ASN A 36 -12.93 7.76 -1.14
N MET A 37 -11.75 8.14 -0.62
CA MET A 37 -11.13 9.43 -0.97
C MET A 37 -10.05 9.27 -2.04
N ALA A 38 -9.24 8.21 -1.93
CA ALA A 38 -8.16 7.93 -2.86
C ALA A 38 -7.63 6.49 -2.69
N VAL A 39 -7.12 5.90 -3.77
CA VAL A 39 -6.43 4.59 -3.70
C VAL A 39 -4.98 4.72 -3.20
N GLY A 40 -4.40 5.92 -3.25
CA GLY A 40 -3.07 6.16 -2.69
C GLY A 40 -1.95 5.47 -3.47
N SER A 41 -0.82 5.22 -2.78
CA SER A 41 0.33 4.50 -3.35
C SER A 41 0.06 2.99 -3.29
N ILE A 42 0.40 2.26 -4.35
CA ILE A 42 0.24 0.81 -4.43
C ILE A 42 1.58 0.17 -4.77
N LYS A 43 2.03 -0.79 -3.95
CA LYS A 43 3.13 -1.70 -4.27
C LYS A 43 2.56 -3.04 -4.71
N VAL A 44 2.88 -3.47 -5.92
CA VAL A 44 2.45 -4.77 -6.45
C VAL A 44 3.59 -5.78 -6.33
N VAL A 45 3.28 -6.98 -5.86
CA VAL A 45 4.20 -8.11 -5.72
C VAL A 45 3.60 -9.31 -6.44
N LYS A 46 4.42 -10.02 -7.25
CA LYS A 46 4.01 -11.27 -7.90
C LYS A 46 4.06 -12.42 -6.89
N THR A 47 3.05 -13.27 -6.91
CA THR A 47 2.97 -14.52 -6.14
C THR A 47 2.91 -15.72 -7.08
N ASP A 48 2.93 -16.94 -6.53
CA ASP A 48 2.88 -18.18 -7.31
C ASP A 48 1.58 -18.32 -8.12
N ASP A 49 0.49 -17.75 -7.62
CA ASP A 49 -0.88 -17.85 -8.15
C ASP A 49 -1.45 -16.51 -8.64
N GLY A 50 -0.65 -15.44 -8.69
CA GLY A 50 -1.11 -14.14 -9.13
C GLY A 50 -0.26 -12.98 -8.61
N TYR A 51 -0.95 -11.99 -8.04
CA TYR A 51 -0.39 -10.71 -7.60
C TYR A 51 -1.08 -10.24 -6.32
N VAL A 52 -0.29 -9.63 -5.44
CA VAL A 52 -0.76 -8.95 -4.23
C VAL A 52 -0.40 -7.47 -4.33
N GLY A 53 -1.39 -6.60 -4.12
CA GLY A 53 -1.21 -5.15 -4.01
C GLY A 53 -1.22 -4.72 -2.55
N PHE A 54 -0.29 -3.85 -2.16
CA PHE A 54 -0.28 -3.18 -0.86
C PHE A 54 -0.65 -1.72 -1.08
N GLU A 55 -1.87 -1.36 -0.71
CA GLU A 55 -2.51 -0.06 -1.01
C GLU A 55 -2.49 0.86 0.22
N CYS A 56 -1.86 2.02 0.11
CA CYS A 56 -1.93 3.09 1.12
C CYS A 56 -3.20 3.94 0.92
N ALA A 57 -4.35 3.30 1.07
CA ALA A 57 -5.68 3.85 0.83
C ALA A 57 -5.99 5.06 1.73
N MET A 58 -6.79 5.99 1.22
CA MET A 58 -7.31 7.13 1.98
C MET A 58 -8.84 7.12 2.01
N TYR A 59 -9.39 7.42 3.18
CA TYR A 59 -10.83 7.49 3.38
C TYR A 59 -11.24 8.60 4.35
N TRP A 60 -12.51 8.94 4.30
CA TRP A 60 -13.13 9.83 5.28
C TRP A 60 -13.59 9.04 6.51
N ASP A 61 -12.94 9.27 7.65
CA ASP A 61 -13.38 8.72 8.94
C ASP A 61 -14.58 9.54 9.45
N LYS A 62 -15.77 8.98 9.26
CA LYS A 62 -17.03 9.60 9.71
C LYS A 62 -17.08 9.84 11.22
N LYS A 63 -16.46 8.99 12.04
CA LYS A 63 -16.46 9.12 13.51
C LYS A 63 -15.59 10.28 13.97
N ARG A 64 -14.45 10.48 13.30
CA ARG A 64 -13.48 11.54 13.64
C ARG A 64 -13.67 12.81 12.83
N ALA A 65 -14.60 12.82 11.87
CA ALA A 65 -14.84 13.90 10.92
C ALA A 65 -13.55 14.41 10.25
N LYS A 66 -12.70 13.49 9.80
CA LYS A 66 -11.43 13.81 9.14
C LYS A 66 -11.01 12.73 8.15
N THR A 67 -10.20 13.12 7.17
CA THR A 67 -9.50 12.15 6.32
C THR A 67 -8.45 11.41 7.13
N THR A 68 -8.31 10.12 6.87
CA THR A 68 -7.24 9.27 7.37
C THR A 68 -6.82 8.30 6.26
N SER A 69 -5.83 7.46 6.53
CA SER A 69 -5.39 6.42 5.61
C SER A 69 -5.30 5.07 6.30
N MET A 70 -4.99 4.03 5.54
CA MET A 70 -4.58 2.72 6.03
C MET A 70 -3.78 1.97 4.97
N LEU A 71 -3.10 0.90 5.38
CA LEU A 71 -2.48 -0.05 4.47
C LEU A 71 -3.43 -1.25 4.29
N LEU A 72 -3.88 -1.47 3.06
CA LEU A 72 -4.74 -2.58 2.66
C LEU A 72 -3.97 -3.60 1.84
N GLN A 73 -4.45 -4.85 1.88
CA GLN A 73 -4.06 -5.89 0.94
C GLN A 73 -5.13 -6.00 -0.16
N LEU A 74 -4.69 -5.96 -1.41
CA LEU A 74 -5.45 -6.26 -2.60
C LEU A 74 -4.93 -7.55 -3.24
N GLU A 75 -5.80 -8.27 -3.92
CA GLU A 75 -5.49 -9.53 -4.62
C GLU A 75 -5.89 -9.42 -6.09
N SER A 76 -5.08 -10.00 -6.95
CA SER A 76 -5.32 -10.05 -8.39
C SER A 76 -4.73 -11.33 -8.98
N THR A 77 -5.46 -11.99 -9.87
CA THR A 77 -4.96 -13.19 -10.57
C THR A 77 -4.22 -12.84 -11.87
N ASP A 78 -4.44 -11.64 -12.41
CA ASP A 78 -3.95 -11.22 -13.73
C ASP A 78 -3.05 -9.97 -13.69
N GLY A 79 -2.95 -9.31 -12.54
CA GLY A 79 -2.19 -8.07 -12.37
C GLY A 79 -2.91 -6.83 -12.93
N LEU A 80 -4.17 -6.97 -13.36
CA LEU A 80 -5.00 -5.91 -13.94
C LEU A 80 -6.20 -5.61 -13.04
N ALA A 81 -6.95 -6.66 -12.67
CA ALA A 81 -8.13 -6.57 -11.82
C ALA A 81 -7.74 -6.82 -10.36
N PHE A 82 -7.66 -5.76 -9.56
CA PHE A 82 -7.37 -5.84 -8.13
C PHE A 82 -8.66 -5.75 -7.30
N LYS A 83 -8.84 -6.68 -6.36
CA LYS A 83 -9.96 -6.72 -5.43
C LYS A 83 -9.46 -6.63 -3.98
N PRO A 84 -10.20 -6.00 -3.06
CA PRO A 84 -9.88 -6.05 -1.64
C PRO A 84 -9.79 -7.48 -1.15
N SER A 85 -8.76 -7.78 -0.36
CA SER A 85 -8.69 -9.04 0.38
C SER A 85 -9.79 -9.08 1.46
N PHE A 86 -10.25 -10.28 1.82
CA PHE A 86 -11.15 -10.48 2.96
C PHE A 86 -10.45 -10.30 4.32
N ARG A 87 -9.13 -10.08 4.32
CA ARG A 87 -8.33 -9.87 5.52
C ARG A 87 -8.56 -8.49 6.12
N ALA A 88 -8.27 -8.37 7.42
CA ALA A 88 -8.23 -7.07 8.08
C ALA A 88 -7.16 -6.16 7.44
N PRO A 89 -7.31 -4.81 7.54
CA PRO A 89 -6.26 -3.88 7.14
C PRO A 89 -4.91 -4.26 7.74
N VAL A 90 -3.85 -4.20 6.92
CA VAL A 90 -2.49 -4.56 7.31
C VAL A 90 -1.96 -3.59 8.38
N LEU A 91 -2.25 -2.29 8.22
CA LEU A 91 -1.87 -1.26 9.18
C LEU A 91 -2.90 -0.14 9.20
N VAL A 92 -3.34 0.23 10.40
CA VAL A 92 -4.17 1.42 10.64
C VAL A 92 -3.35 2.42 11.45
N PRO A 93 -3.36 3.73 11.12
CA PRO A 93 -2.67 4.74 11.92
C PRO A 93 -3.07 4.67 13.41
N PRO A 94 -2.10 4.66 14.33
CA PRO A 94 -2.38 4.73 15.76
C PRO A 94 -3.06 6.06 16.12
N GLN A 95 -3.71 6.11 17.28
CA GLN A 95 -4.39 7.33 17.73
C GLN A 95 -3.43 8.50 18.02
N SER A 96 -2.19 8.18 18.39
CA SER A 96 -1.13 9.14 18.74
C SER A 96 0.24 8.61 18.32
N GLY A 97 1.26 9.47 18.40
CA GLY A 97 2.64 9.14 18.01
C GLY A 97 2.99 9.54 16.59
N TRP A 98 4.21 9.20 16.17
CA TRP A 98 4.84 9.71 14.94
C TRP A 98 4.14 9.27 13.64
N ALA A 99 3.43 8.14 13.65
CA ALA A 99 2.71 7.56 12.50
C ALA A 99 1.18 7.76 12.55
N SER A 100 0.68 8.66 13.41
CA SER A 100 -0.75 8.74 13.77
C SER A 100 -1.68 9.41 12.75
N ARG A 101 -1.15 10.02 11.70
CA ARG A 101 -1.96 10.81 10.75
C ARG A 101 -2.19 10.08 9.44
N TYR A 102 -1.14 9.83 8.66
CA TYR A 102 -1.23 9.14 7.38
C TYR A 102 -0.10 8.14 7.21
N ILE A 103 -0.44 7.00 6.61
CA ILE A 103 0.45 6.05 5.92
C ILE A 103 0.39 6.46 4.45
N VAL A 104 1.55 6.81 3.87
CA VAL A 104 1.62 7.52 2.60
C VAL A 104 2.05 6.62 1.45
N SER A 105 3.03 5.77 1.71
CA SER A 105 3.60 4.83 0.75
C SER A 105 4.15 3.62 1.48
N CYS A 106 4.36 2.53 0.74
CA CYS A 106 5.05 1.35 1.25
C CYS A 106 5.93 0.73 0.17
N ASP A 107 6.89 -0.06 0.64
CA ASP A 107 7.74 -0.90 -0.19
C ASP A 107 7.91 -2.26 0.49
N VAL A 108 7.59 -3.31 -0.26
CA VAL A 108 7.43 -4.67 0.27
C VAL A 108 8.39 -5.62 -0.42
N HIS A 109 9.14 -6.38 0.37
CA HIS A 109 10.16 -7.33 -0.08
C HIS A 109 10.11 -8.62 0.72
N TYR A 110 10.30 -9.74 0.04
CA TYR A 110 10.51 -11.03 0.71
C TYR A 110 12.00 -11.29 0.86
N LYS A 111 12.45 -11.49 2.10
CA LYS A 111 13.80 -11.97 2.40
C LYS A 111 13.79 -13.48 2.51
N SER A 112 14.25 -14.16 1.46
CA SER A 112 14.25 -15.63 1.36
C SER A 112 15.08 -16.30 2.47
N GLU A 113 16.24 -15.74 2.80
CA GLU A 113 17.15 -16.23 3.83
C GLU A 113 16.52 -16.25 5.24
N GLU A 114 15.59 -15.34 5.50
CA GLU A 114 14.85 -15.25 6.76
C GLU A 114 13.43 -15.86 6.65
N GLY A 115 13.02 -16.18 5.43
CA GLY A 115 11.66 -16.52 5.06
C GLY A 115 10.64 -15.51 5.60
N CYS A 116 10.94 -14.21 5.51
CA CYS A 116 10.18 -13.15 6.14
C CYS A 116 9.87 -12.02 5.15
N TRP A 117 8.65 -11.49 5.22
CA TRP A 117 8.24 -10.30 4.50
C TRP A 117 8.60 -9.03 5.28
N TYR A 118 9.21 -8.08 4.59
CA TYR A 118 9.55 -6.76 5.09
C TYR A 118 8.69 -5.75 4.36
N CYS A 119 7.91 -4.98 5.10
CA CYS A 119 7.15 -3.86 4.57
C CYS A 119 7.66 -2.57 5.22
N TYR A 120 8.48 -1.84 4.48
CA TYR A 120 8.85 -0.48 4.84
C TYR A 120 7.68 0.43 4.48
N TYR A 121 7.29 1.33 5.37
CA TYR A 121 6.19 2.25 5.10
C TYR A 121 6.55 3.65 5.54
N SER A 122 6.11 4.65 4.78
CA SER A 122 6.21 6.03 5.17
C SER A 122 4.95 6.46 5.91
N ALA A 123 5.13 7.11 7.07
CA ALA A 123 4.02 7.66 7.82
C ALA A 123 4.37 9.00 8.46
N ASN A 124 3.33 9.75 8.80
CA ASN A 124 3.48 11.07 9.41
C ASN A 124 2.53 11.33 10.57
N SER A 125 2.81 12.42 11.25
CA SER A 125 1.99 13.00 12.32
C SER A 125 1.83 14.51 12.09
N LYS A 126 0.86 15.12 12.75
CA LYS A 126 0.73 16.58 12.79
C LYS A 126 0.57 17.02 14.23
N ASN A 127 1.51 17.83 14.71
CA ASN A 127 1.49 18.43 16.04
C ASN A 127 1.33 19.94 15.92
N GLY A 128 0.11 20.43 16.06
CA GLY A 128 -0.19 21.87 16.01
C GLY A 128 0.21 22.53 14.70
N LEU A 129 1.01 23.60 14.80
CA LEU A 129 1.46 24.45 13.68
C LEU A 129 2.78 23.99 13.06
N PHE A 130 3.46 23.01 13.64
CA PHE A 130 4.74 22.53 13.11
C PHE A 130 4.55 21.84 11.75
N PRO A 131 5.57 21.90 10.87
CA PRO A 131 5.55 21.19 9.60
C PRO A 131 5.33 19.69 9.83
N VAL A 132 4.66 19.06 8.88
CA VAL A 132 4.41 17.61 8.92
C VAL A 132 5.75 16.89 8.89
N ARG A 133 6.03 16.08 9.90
CA ARG A 133 7.19 15.20 9.92
C ARG A 133 6.80 13.83 9.40
N GLU A 134 7.49 13.41 8.36
CA GLU A 134 7.37 12.07 7.77
C GLU A 134 8.58 11.23 8.16
N SER A 135 8.38 9.93 8.38
CA SER A 135 9.41 8.98 8.79
C SER A 135 9.07 7.59 8.28
N ILE A 136 10.08 6.72 8.21
CA ILE A 136 9.92 5.34 7.72
C ILE A 136 9.80 4.38 8.90
N GLY A 137 8.75 3.57 8.90
CA GLY A 137 8.57 2.43 9.78
C GLY A 137 8.81 1.10 9.05
N LEU A 138 8.83 0.01 9.83
CA LEU A 138 8.98 -1.35 9.33
C LEU A 138 7.89 -2.25 9.95
N LEU A 139 7.19 -2.98 9.10
CA LEU A 139 6.36 -4.12 9.49
C LEU A 139 7.07 -5.41 9.06
N LEU A 140 7.07 -6.39 9.95
CA LEU A 140 7.63 -7.71 9.71
C LEU A 140 6.47 -8.71 9.64
N GLY A 141 6.46 -9.57 8.61
CA GLY A 141 5.44 -10.60 8.46
C GLY A 141 5.52 -11.71 9.52
N LYS A 142 6.66 -11.82 10.19
CA LYS A 142 6.93 -12.67 11.34
C LYS A 142 8.23 -12.22 12.00
N ASP A 143 8.57 -12.78 13.16
CA ASP A 143 9.90 -12.61 13.72
C ASP A 143 10.96 -13.18 12.74
N PRO A 144 11.95 -12.37 12.34
CA PRO A 144 12.97 -12.80 11.40
C PRO A 144 13.91 -13.79 12.09
N THR A 145 13.95 -15.01 11.55
CA THR A 145 14.85 -16.07 12.00
C THR A 145 15.68 -16.51 10.80
N LEU A 146 17.01 -16.53 10.93
CA LEU A 146 17.87 -17.10 9.89
C LEU A 146 17.44 -18.54 9.61
N ARG A 147 17.11 -18.86 8.35
CA ARG A 147 16.91 -20.25 7.96
C ARG A 147 18.25 -20.96 8.12
N LYS A 148 18.29 -22.04 8.90
CA LYS A 148 19.43 -22.95 8.90
C LYS A 148 19.54 -23.54 7.50
N VAL A 149 20.44 -22.99 6.69
CA VAL A 149 20.83 -23.60 5.43
C VAL A 149 21.67 -24.81 5.81
N PHE A 150 21.09 -26.00 5.76
CA PHE A 150 21.87 -27.23 5.75
C PHE A 150 22.52 -27.28 4.37
N ILE A 151 23.82 -26.98 4.33
CA ILE A 151 24.69 -27.21 3.17
C ILE A 151 25.00 -28.70 3.11
#